data_AF-A0A960MET3-F1
#
_entry.id   AF-A0A960MET3-F1
#
_cell.length_a   1.000
_cell.length_b   1.000
_cell.length_c   1.000
_cell.angle_alpha   90.00
_cell.angle_beta   90.00
_cell.angle_gamma   90.00
#
_symmetry.space_group_name_H-M   'P 1'
#
loop_
_entity.id
_entity.type
_entity.pdbx_description
1 polymer ?
#
loop_
_entity_poly.entity_id
_entity_poly.type
_entity_poly.pdbx_seq_one_letter_code
_entity_poly.pdbx_strand_id
1 'polypeptide(L)'
;MAEEAICPVALDQEKDLLVLAYEDERLVHLRGNPPDEGLYGRSDKIRDILLLRDPFNTFASRLHLRRQQPKNAFTKNFLLPDVEGNTLLPRRWKFLAQEFLGRTNHLANNKLVINFNRWTADPKYRQQLCEALDVPFRDDHRDSVPAYGFGSSFDRRRFDQRGSSMKLTHRWELFRDDPQYLSFFEDEELWEYSRAIFGDLIDHDSIASTLNSREKQSRALELA
;
A
#
# COMPACT_ATOMS: atom_id res chain seq x y z
N MET A 1 -22.70 22.67 -11.15
CA MET A 1 -22.94 21.51 -12.02
C MET A 1 -21.87 20.50 -11.68
N ALA A 2 -22.25 19.34 -11.13
CA ALA A 2 -21.31 18.28 -10.80
C ALA A 2 -21.04 17.51 -12.11
N GLU A 3 -19.78 17.53 -12.57
CA GLU A 3 -19.33 16.56 -13.56
C GLU A 3 -19.43 15.18 -12.91
N GLU A 4 -20.39 14.38 -13.38
CA GLU A 4 -20.41 12.95 -13.11
C GLU A 4 -19.12 12.37 -13.66
N ALA A 5 -18.26 11.85 -12.78
CA ALA A 5 -17.09 11.09 -13.17
C ALA A 5 -17.59 9.77 -13.78
N ILE A 6 -17.89 9.79 -15.07
CA ILE A 6 -18.23 8.60 -15.85
C ILE A 6 -16.98 7.71 -15.81
N CYS A 7 -17.06 6.56 -15.14
CA CYS A 7 -16.10 5.49 -15.33
C CYS A 7 -16.31 5.01 -16.78
N PRO A 8 -15.38 5.28 -17.72
CA PRO A 8 -15.64 5.10 -19.16
C PRO A 8 -15.65 3.63 -19.58
N VAL A 9 -15.52 2.70 -18.64
CA VAL A 9 -15.41 1.27 -18.89
C VAL A 9 -16.70 0.61 -18.46
N ALA A 10 -17.49 0.13 -19.42
CA ALA A 10 -18.59 -0.80 -19.13
C ALA A 10 -18.01 -2.01 -18.41
N LEU A 11 -18.37 -2.19 -17.14
CA LEU A 11 -17.74 -3.13 -16.24
C LEU A 11 -17.97 -4.59 -16.65
N ASP A 12 -19.01 -4.87 -17.43
CA ASP A 12 -19.45 -6.19 -17.87
C ASP A 12 -18.88 -6.62 -19.24
N GLN A 13 -18.15 -5.74 -19.93
CA GLN A 13 -17.55 -6.06 -21.23
C GLN A 13 -16.28 -6.90 -21.11
N GLU A 14 -16.01 -7.69 -22.14
CA GLU A 14 -14.75 -8.41 -22.31
C GLU A 14 -13.54 -7.46 -22.31
N LYS A 15 -12.45 -7.89 -21.66
CA LYS A 15 -11.20 -7.13 -21.47
C LYS A 15 -10.03 -7.87 -22.09
N ASP A 16 -9.15 -7.11 -22.75
CA ASP A 16 -7.87 -7.64 -23.24
C ASP A 16 -6.94 -8.11 -22.11
N LEU A 17 -7.07 -7.50 -20.92
CA LEU A 17 -6.31 -7.81 -19.71
C LEU A 17 -7.12 -7.40 -18.47
N LEU A 18 -7.30 -8.32 -17.52
CA LEU A 18 -7.84 -8.05 -16.19
C LEU A 18 -6.73 -8.11 -15.14
N VAL A 19 -6.54 -7.00 -14.42
CA VAL A 19 -5.54 -6.88 -13.35
C VAL A 19 -6.22 -6.86 -12.00
N LEU A 20 -5.90 -7.83 -11.14
CA LEU A 20 -6.38 -7.91 -9.77
C LEU A 20 -5.29 -7.40 -8.83
N ALA A 21 -5.45 -6.17 -8.34
CA ALA A 21 -4.47 -5.53 -7.45
C ALA A 21 -4.79 -5.81 -5.98
N TYR A 22 -3.79 -6.27 -5.24
CA TYR A 22 -3.87 -6.60 -3.82
C TYR A 22 -2.93 -5.69 -3.02
N GLU A 23 -3.51 -4.93 -2.08
CA GLU A 23 -2.80 -4.10 -1.10
C GLU A 23 -3.54 -4.19 0.25
N ASP A 24 -2.83 -4.43 1.35
CA ASP A 24 -3.42 -4.42 2.72
C ASP A 24 -4.59 -5.42 2.92
N GLU A 25 -4.65 -6.47 2.08
CA GLU A 25 -5.74 -7.46 2.04
C GLU A 25 -5.40 -8.79 2.71
N ARG A 26 -6.43 -9.51 3.16
CA ARG A 26 -6.29 -10.89 3.66
C ARG A 26 -6.27 -11.88 2.49
N LEU A 27 -5.08 -12.22 1.98
CA LEU A 27 -4.94 -13.14 0.83
C LEU A 27 -5.47 -14.56 1.06
N VAL A 28 -5.62 -14.99 2.32
CA VAL A 28 -6.17 -16.31 2.67
C VAL A 28 -7.60 -16.55 2.18
N HIS A 29 -8.36 -15.51 1.85
CA HIS A 29 -9.73 -15.64 1.31
C HIS A 29 -9.81 -15.58 -0.22
N LEU A 30 -8.67 -15.38 -0.88
CA LEU A 30 -8.58 -15.18 -2.34
C LEU A 30 -8.21 -16.46 -3.10
N ARG A 31 -7.97 -17.57 -2.39
CA ARG A 31 -7.68 -18.85 -3.05
C ARG A 31 -8.92 -19.36 -3.80
N GLY A 32 -8.82 -19.38 -5.13
CA GLY A 32 -9.66 -20.20 -5.99
C GLY A 32 -11.03 -19.63 -6.34
N ASN A 33 -11.35 -18.40 -5.94
CA ASN A 33 -12.54 -17.73 -6.44
C ASN A 33 -12.16 -16.92 -7.68
N PRO A 34 -12.66 -17.29 -8.88
CA PRO A 34 -12.49 -16.45 -10.04
C PRO A 34 -13.15 -15.08 -9.78
N PRO A 35 -12.62 -13.99 -10.38
CA PRO A 35 -13.28 -12.69 -10.32
C PRO A 35 -14.71 -12.82 -10.86
N ASP A 36 -15.66 -12.15 -10.21
CA ASP A 36 -17.06 -12.13 -10.64
C ASP A 36 -17.17 -11.47 -12.03
N GLU A 37 -17.41 -12.28 -13.06
CA GLU A 37 -17.53 -11.82 -14.45
C GLU A 37 -18.64 -10.77 -14.62
N GLY A 38 -19.69 -10.82 -13.80
CA GLY A 38 -20.78 -9.84 -13.83
C GLY A 38 -20.39 -8.48 -13.25
N LEU A 39 -19.34 -8.43 -12.44
CA LEU A 39 -18.84 -7.21 -11.80
C LEU A 39 -17.60 -6.63 -12.48
N TYR A 40 -16.72 -7.48 -13.00
CA TYR A 40 -15.40 -7.09 -13.52
C TYR A 40 -15.24 -7.32 -15.03
N GLY A 41 -16.17 -8.04 -15.64
CA GLY A 41 -16.10 -8.43 -17.05
C GLY A 41 -15.20 -9.64 -17.26
N ARG A 42 -15.31 -10.25 -18.43
CA ARG A 42 -14.53 -11.44 -18.80
C ARG A 42 -13.15 -11.05 -19.33
N SER A 43 -12.14 -11.87 -19.07
CA SER A 43 -10.83 -11.74 -19.73
C SER A 43 -10.11 -13.09 -19.77
N ASP A 44 -9.51 -13.41 -20.92
CA ASP A 44 -8.65 -14.58 -21.08
C ASP A 44 -7.24 -14.35 -20.51
N LYS A 45 -6.89 -13.10 -20.19
CA LYS A 45 -5.62 -12.71 -19.56
C LYS A 45 -5.90 -12.09 -18.20
N ILE A 46 -5.76 -12.89 -17.14
CA ILE A 46 -5.89 -12.41 -15.76
C ILE A 46 -4.51 -12.36 -15.12
N ARG A 47 -4.20 -11.25 -14.43
CA ARG A 47 -2.94 -11.05 -13.71
C ARG A 47 -3.20 -10.61 -12.28
N ASP A 48 -2.60 -11.33 -11.33
CA ASP A 48 -2.55 -10.88 -9.94
C ASP A 48 -1.39 -9.89 -9.77
N ILE A 49 -1.64 -8.74 -9.14
CA ILE A 49 -0.61 -7.79 -8.75
C ILE A 49 -0.59 -7.69 -7.23
N LEU A 50 0.55 -8.01 -6.62
CA LEU A 50 0.79 -7.74 -5.21
C LEU A 50 1.65 -6.48 -5.09
N LEU A 51 1.07 -5.41 -4.58
CA LEU A 51 1.78 -4.17 -4.33
C LEU A 51 2.16 -4.07 -2.85
N LEU A 52 3.45 -3.88 -2.57
CA LEU A 52 3.94 -3.74 -1.21
C LEU A 52 4.81 -2.49 -1.06
N ARG A 53 4.45 -1.68 -0.08
CA ARG A 53 5.21 -0.51 0.36
C ARG A 53 5.90 -0.82 1.68
N ASP A 54 7.00 -0.12 1.95
CA ASP A 54 7.73 -0.25 3.20
C ASP A 54 6.82 -0.11 4.43
N PRO A 55 7.11 -0.86 5.51
CA PRO A 55 6.21 -0.91 6.66
C PRO A 55 6.16 0.44 7.39
N PHE A 56 7.26 1.19 7.42
CA PHE A 56 7.35 2.49 8.09
C PHE A 56 6.28 3.45 7.58
N ASN A 57 6.24 3.63 6.26
CA ASN A 57 5.31 4.52 5.63
C ASN A 57 3.89 3.97 5.50
N THR A 58 3.77 2.65 5.33
CA THR A 58 2.46 1.99 5.31
C THR A 58 1.74 2.21 6.64
N PHE A 59 2.41 1.93 7.75
CA PHE A 59 1.81 2.05 9.08
C PHE A 59 1.49 3.50 9.43
N ALA A 60 2.39 4.43 9.08
CA ALA A 60 2.15 5.87 9.26
C ALA A 60 0.91 6.33 8.49
N SER A 61 0.74 5.88 7.24
CA SER A 61 -0.41 6.21 6.41
C SER A 61 -1.72 5.69 7.00
N ARG A 62 -1.74 4.44 7.48
CA ARG A 62 -2.95 3.83 8.06
C ARG A 62 -3.31 4.47 9.40
N LEU A 63 -2.31 4.78 10.23
CA LEU A 63 -2.51 5.49 11.49
C LEU A 63 -3.06 6.91 11.27
N HIS A 64 -2.53 7.63 10.27
CA HIS A 64 -3.03 8.94 9.87
C HIS A 64 -4.49 8.91 9.44
N LEU A 65 -4.85 7.99 8.54
CA LEU A 65 -6.22 7.80 8.08
C LEU A 65 -7.17 7.52 9.24
N ARG A 66 -6.77 6.63 10.16
CA ARG A 66 -7.58 6.29 11.34
C ARG A 66 -7.84 7.50 12.25
N ARG A 67 -6.87 8.40 12.40
CA ARG A 67 -7.00 9.63 13.22
C ARG A 67 -7.86 10.71 12.57
N GLN A 68 -7.91 10.74 11.24
CA GLN A 68 -8.71 11.70 10.49
C GLN A 68 -10.17 11.27 10.29
N GLN A 69 -10.54 10.05 10.68
CA GLN A 69 -11.93 9.61 10.50
C GLN A 69 -12.91 10.43 11.35
N PRO A 70 -14.03 10.88 10.76
CA PRO A 70 -15.12 11.44 11.54
C PRO A 70 -15.72 10.33 12.42
N LYS A 71 -15.98 10.66 13.70
CA LYS A 71 -16.36 9.69 14.76
C LYS A 71 -17.74 9.03 14.57
N ASN A 72 -18.45 9.30 13.48
CA ASN A 72 -19.78 8.76 13.23
C ASN A 72 -19.70 7.30 12.72
N ALA A 73 -20.52 6.44 13.33
CA ALA A 73 -20.48 4.98 13.18
C ALA A 73 -20.69 4.47 11.74
N PHE A 74 -21.38 5.24 10.89
CA PHE A 74 -21.66 4.86 9.50
C PHE A 74 -20.40 4.88 8.62
N THR A 75 -19.56 5.91 8.74
CA THR A 75 -18.28 6.02 8.01
C THR A 75 -17.21 5.10 8.58
N LYS A 76 -17.26 4.79 9.87
CA LYS A 76 -16.32 3.88 10.55
C LYS A 76 -16.33 2.47 9.95
N ASN A 77 -17.50 1.94 9.58
CA ASN A 77 -17.64 0.57 9.08
C ASN A 77 -17.52 0.46 7.55
N PHE A 78 -17.85 1.52 6.80
CA PHE A 78 -17.94 1.46 5.34
C PHE A 78 -16.63 1.79 4.62
N LEU A 79 -15.80 2.68 5.17
CA LEU A 79 -14.60 3.16 4.47
C LEU A 79 -13.34 2.35 4.80
N LEU A 80 -13.26 1.78 6.00
CA LEU A 80 -12.14 0.98 6.47
C LEU A 80 -12.66 -0.03 7.50
N PRO A 81 -12.96 -1.30 7.12
CA PRO A 81 -13.33 -2.32 8.10
C PRO A 81 -12.22 -2.39 9.15
N ASP A 82 -12.62 -2.38 10.41
CA ASP A 82 -11.81 -2.15 11.61
C ASP A 82 -10.35 -2.60 11.42
N VAL A 83 -9.42 -1.64 11.41
CA VAL A 83 -7.99 -1.92 11.53
C VAL A 83 -7.77 -2.30 12.99
N GLU A 84 -8.21 -3.50 13.34
CA GLU A 84 -8.21 -4.06 14.69
C GLU A 84 -6.78 -4.02 15.28
N GLY A 85 -6.56 -3.16 16.29
CA GLY A 85 -5.43 -3.24 17.22
C GLY A 85 -4.00 -3.02 16.65
N ASN A 86 -3.04 -2.88 17.57
CA ASN A 86 -1.63 -2.67 17.22
C ASN A 86 -0.97 -3.90 16.56
N THR A 87 -1.56 -5.08 16.66
CA THR A 87 -0.94 -6.34 16.28
C THR A 87 -1.31 -6.82 14.88
N LEU A 88 -2.47 -6.43 14.33
CA LEU A 88 -2.91 -6.97 13.03
C LEU A 88 -2.27 -6.26 11.84
N LEU A 89 -1.94 -4.97 11.94
CA LEU A 89 -1.32 -4.26 10.83
C LEU A 89 0.10 -4.80 10.53
N PRO A 90 1.01 -4.96 11.51
CA PRO A 90 2.28 -5.65 11.28
C PRO A 90 2.09 -7.09 10.79
N ARG A 91 1.17 -7.85 11.39
CA ARG A 91 0.91 -9.23 10.99
C ARG A 91 0.44 -9.36 9.54
N ARG A 92 -0.50 -8.51 9.09
CA ARG A 92 -0.99 -8.48 7.70
C ARG A 92 0.14 -8.12 6.75
N TRP A 93 0.92 -7.10 7.10
CA TRP A 93 2.05 -6.69 6.27
C TRP A 93 3.09 -7.82 6.11
N LYS A 94 3.45 -8.51 7.20
CA LYS A 94 4.36 -9.66 7.15
C LYS A 94 3.83 -10.80 6.28
N PHE A 95 2.53 -11.05 6.33
CA PHE A 95 1.90 -12.06 5.46
C PHE A 95 2.01 -11.68 3.98
N LEU A 96 1.80 -10.41 3.62
CA LEU A 96 2.05 -9.93 2.25
C LEU A 96 3.54 -9.98 1.89
N ALA A 97 4.44 -9.70 2.83
CA ALA A 97 5.89 -9.79 2.61
C ALA A 97 6.36 -11.23 2.32
N GLN A 98 5.77 -12.23 2.97
CA GLN A 98 6.01 -13.65 2.66
C GLN A 98 5.61 -13.99 1.22
N GLU A 99 4.43 -13.54 0.79
CA GLU A 99 3.95 -13.73 -0.58
C GLU A 99 4.82 -12.97 -1.60
N PHE A 100 5.29 -11.77 -1.24
CA PHE A 100 6.18 -10.95 -2.04
C PHE A 100 7.53 -11.65 -2.28
N LEU A 101 8.09 -12.27 -1.25
CA LEU A 101 9.35 -13.02 -1.32
C LEU A 101 9.19 -14.44 -1.91
N GLY A 102 7.98 -14.83 -2.32
CA GLY A 102 7.71 -16.17 -2.84
C GLY A 102 7.79 -17.29 -1.78
N ARG A 103 7.77 -16.95 -0.49
CA ARG A 103 7.68 -17.93 0.61
C ARG A 103 6.29 -18.59 0.65
N THR A 104 5.29 -17.89 0.15
CA THR A 104 3.94 -18.40 -0.12
C THR A 104 3.54 -18.12 -1.56
N ASN A 105 2.54 -18.86 -2.05
CA ASN A 105 1.97 -18.69 -3.38
C ASN A 105 0.44 -18.82 -3.32
N HIS A 106 -0.20 -17.83 -2.70
CA HIS A 106 -1.65 -17.77 -2.56
C HIS A 106 -2.35 -17.22 -3.80
N LEU A 107 -1.64 -16.40 -4.58
CA LEU A 107 -2.15 -15.78 -5.81
C LEU A 107 -1.96 -16.73 -7.00
N ALA A 108 -3.03 -16.95 -7.76
CA ALA A 108 -3.12 -18.02 -8.75
C ALA A 108 -2.87 -17.56 -10.20
N ASN A 109 -3.10 -16.27 -10.49
CA ASN A 109 -3.12 -15.73 -11.85
C ASN A 109 -1.78 -15.09 -12.22
N ASN A 110 -0.71 -15.89 -12.27
CA ASN A 110 0.64 -15.46 -12.69
C ASN A 110 1.05 -14.09 -12.08
N LYS A 111 1.23 -14.12 -10.75
CA LYS A 111 1.48 -12.96 -9.88
C LYS A 111 2.68 -12.12 -10.31
N LEU A 112 2.47 -10.81 -10.38
CA LEU A 112 3.50 -9.79 -10.45
C LEU A 112 3.62 -9.07 -9.11
N VAL A 113 4.82 -9.04 -8.53
CA VAL A 113 5.10 -8.32 -7.28
C VAL A 113 5.66 -6.93 -7.58
N ILE A 114 5.09 -5.90 -6.97
CA ILE A 114 5.47 -4.50 -7.17
C ILE A 114 6.02 -3.92 -5.87
N ASN A 115 7.31 -3.57 -5.89
CA ASN A 115 7.92 -2.77 -4.84
C ASN A 115 7.50 -1.32 -5.04
N PHE A 116 6.64 -0.82 -4.15
CA PHE A 116 6.10 0.53 -4.28
C PHE A 116 7.19 1.60 -4.24
N ASN A 117 8.20 1.44 -3.38
CA ASN A 117 9.28 2.42 -3.25
C ASN A 117 10.07 2.53 -4.56
N ARG A 118 10.40 1.39 -5.20
CA ARG A 118 10.99 1.39 -6.55
C ARG A 118 10.06 1.97 -7.59
N TRP A 119 8.79 1.58 -7.58
CA TRP A 119 7.79 2.10 -8.52
C TRP A 119 7.71 3.63 -8.46
N THR A 120 7.78 4.20 -7.25
CA THR A 120 7.79 5.65 -7.07
C THR A 120 9.07 6.35 -7.52
N ALA A 121 10.24 5.70 -7.45
CA ALA A 121 11.53 6.36 -7.65
C ALA A 121 12.19 6.06 -9.01
N ASP A 122 11.97 4.86 -9.56
CA ASP A 122 12.75 4.30 -10.67
C ASP A 122 11.90 4.18 -11.95
N PRO A 123 12.13 5.03 -12.97
CA PRO A 123 11.41 4.95 -14.24
C PRO A 123 11.72 3.66 -15.02
N LYS A 124 12.94 3.11 -14.92
CA LYS A 124 13.29 1.85 -15.58
C LYS A 124 12.52 0.69 -14.97
N TYR A 125 12.34 0.71 -13.65
CA TYR A 125 11.51 -0.28 -12.98
C TYR A 125 10.05 -0.22 -13.45
N ARG A 126 9.46 0.97 -13.64
CA ARG A 126 8.11 1.09 -14.21
C ARG A 126 8.03 0.54 -15.64
N GLN A 127 9.03 0.81 -16.46
CA GLN A 127 9.11 0.24 -17.81
C GLN A 127 9.14 -1.31 -17.77
N GLN A 128 9.95 -1.91 -16.89
CA GLN A 128 10.02 -3.36 -16.72
C GLN A 128 8.67 -3.97 -16.28
N LEU A 129 7.89 -3.26 -15.46
CA LEU A 129 6.55 -3.71 -15.07
C LEU A 129 5.57 -3.70 -16.25
N CYS A 130 5.64 -2.68 -17.10
CA CYS A 130 4.84 -2.63 -18.33
C CYS A 130 5.20 -3.78 -19.29
N GLU A 131 6.51 -4.06 -19.46
CA GLU A 131 6.99 -5.20 -20.25
C GLU A 131 6.48 -6.54 -19.68
N ALA A 132 6.51 -6.72 -18.35
CA ALA A 132 5.99 -7.92 -17.69
C ALA A 132 4.47 -8.12 -17.83
N LEU A 133 3.73 -7.02 -17.99
CA LEU A 133 2.28 -7.00 -18.20
C LEU A 133 1.87 -7.05 -19.66
N ASP A 134 2.82 -7.03 -20.60
CA ASP A 134 2.55 -6.95 -22.05
C ASP A 134 1.72 -5.71 -22.42
N VAL A 135 2.02 -4.57 -21.76
CA VAL A 135 1.37 -3.28 -22.02
C VAL A 135 2.39 -2.22 -22.45
N PRO A 136 2.02 -1.27 -23.33
CA PRO A 136 2.91 -0.18 -23.69
C PRO A 136 3.30 0.67 -22.47
N PHE A 137 4.60 0.94 -22.32
CA PHE A 137 5.08 1.85 -21.29
C PHE A 137 4.59 3.28 -21.55
N ARG A 138 3.93 3.87 -20.54
CA ARG A 138 3.51 5.27 -20.50
C ARG A 138 3.73 5.82 -19.10
N ASP A 139 4.41 6.96 -19.02
CA ASP A 139 4.75 7.66 -17.76
C ASP A 139 4.26 9.11 -17.75
N ASP A 140 3.59 9.52 -18.83
CA ASP A 140 3.01 10.85 -19.04
C ASP A 140 1.90 11.20 -18.05
N HIS A 141 1.24 10.20 -17.46
CA HIS A 141 0.20 10.38 -16.44
C HIS A 141 0.69 10.14 -15.00
N ARG A 142 1.99 9.97 -14.76
CA ARG A 142 2.54 9.67 -13.43
C ARG A 142 2.15 10.68 -12.36
N ASP A 143 2.06 11.95 -12.73
CA ASP A 143 1.74 13.05 -11.81
C ASP A 143 0.24 13.33 -11.69
N SER A 144 -0.60 12.63 -12.47
CA SER A 144 -2.05 12.79 -12.43
C SER A 144 -2.67 11.95 -11.33
N VAL A 145 -3.61 12.56 -10.59
CA VAL A 145 -4.43 11.84 -9.61
C VAL A 145 -5.81 11.65 -10.25
N PRO A 146 -6.25 10.39 -10.50
CA PRO A 146 -7.55 10.13 -11.11
C PRO A 146 -8.69 10.78 -10.32
N ALA A 147 -9.74 11.20 -11.03
CA ALA A 147 -10.93 11.78 -10.41
C ALA A 147 -11.73 10.76 -9.57
N TYR A 148 -11.49 9.46 -9.79
CA TYR A 148 -12.10 8.34 -9.09
C TYR A 148 -11.10 7.69 -8.10
N GLY A 149 -11.61 7.02 -7.05
CA GLY A 149 -10.78 6.44 -5.98
C GLY A 149 -10.57 7.33 -4.75
N PHE A 150 -11.32 8.44 -4.64
CA PHE A 150 -11.38 9.39 -3.52
C PHE A 150 -10.08 10.08 -3.09
N GLY A 151 -8.91 9.66 -3.61
CA GLY A 151 -7.62 10.28 -3.35
C GLY A 151 -7.26 10.34 -1.86
N SER A 152 -7.70 9.39 -1.04
CA SER A 152 -7.42 9.37 0.41
C SER A 152 -5.93 9.34 0.71
N SER A 153 -5.15 8.71 -0.16
CA SER A 153 -3.68 8.73 -0.15
C SER A 153 -3.07 10.01 -0.74
N PHE A 154 -3.84 10.87 -1.41
CA PHE A 154 -3.39 11.99 -2.26
C PHE A 154 -3.86 13.38 -1.78
N ASP A 155 -4.23 13.52 -0.50
CA ASP A 155 -4.92 14.71 0.01
C ASP A 155 -6.07 15.12 -0.93
N ARG A 156 -6.84 14.13 -1.38
CA ARG A 156 -7.86 14.23 -2.45
C ARG A 156 -7.24 14.53 -3.82
N ARG A 157 -7.41 15.75 -4.33
CA ARG A 157 -6.88 16.23 -5.62
C ARG A 157 -5.82 17.31 -5.45
N ARG A 158 -5.34 17.56 -4.23
CA ARG A 158 -4.40 18.65 -3.93
C ARG A 158 -3.07 18.51 -4.71
N PHE A 159 -2.70 17.27 -5.00
CA PHE A 159 -1.49 16.91 -5.72
C PHE A 159 -1.74 16.43 -7.16
N ASP A 160 -2.94 16.67 -7.72
CA ASP A 160 -3.12 16.44 -9.16
C ASP A 160 -2.11 17.29 -9.95
N GLN A 161 -1.52 16.70 -10.98
CA GLN A 161 -0.37 17.22 -11.74
C GLN A 161 0.92 17.43 -10.93
N ARG A 162 0.98 16.96 -9.68
CA ARG A 162 2.15 17.07 -8.78
C ARG A 162 2.33 15.82 -7.91
N GLY A 163 1.92 14.66 -8.41
CA GLY A 163 2.03 13.39 -7.66
C GLY A 163 3.45 13.11 -7.14
N SER A 164 4.47 13.42 -7.94
CA SER A 164 5.89 13.30 -7.59
C SER A 164 6.35 14.24 -6.46
N SER A 165 5.64 15.33 -6.20
CA SER A 165 5.94 16.25 -5.09
C SER A 165 5.45 15.72 -3.74
N MET A 166 4.74 14.59 -3.73
CA MET A 166 4.25 14.00 -2.50
C MET A 166 5.37 13.31 -1.74
N LYS A 167 5.44 13.63 -0.45
CA LYS A 167 6.20 12.86 0.53
C LYS A 167 5.45 11.57 0.89
N LEU A 168 5.27 10.71 -0.11
CA LEU A 168 5.27 9.25 0.07
C LEU A 168 6.65 8.87 0.67
N THR A 169 7.10 7.67 0.96
CA THR A 169 8.43 7.39 1.60
C THR A 169 8.90 8.15 2.89
N HIS A 170 8.31 9.27 3.34
CA HIS A 170 8.68 10.08 4.51
C HIS A 170 7.50 10.32 5.49
N ARG A 171 6.38 9.60 5.32
CA ARG A 171 5.20 9.73 6.19
C ARG A 171 5.48 9.32 7.64
N TRP A 172 6.43 8.42 7.83
CA TRP A 172 6.83 7.93 9.15
C TRP A 172 7.39 9.03 10.06
N GLU A 173 7.98 10.08 9.50
CA GLU A 173 8.56 11.20 10.26
C GLU A 173 7.52 11.90 11.14
N LEU A 174 6.25 11.94 10.71
CA LEU A 174 5.15 12.53 11.47
C LEU A 174 4.75 11.74 12.72
N PHE A 175 5.11 10.45 12.77
CA PHE A 175 4.73 9.52 13.82
C PHE A 175 5.93 8.96 14.59
N ARG A 176 7.14 9.48 14.34
CA ARG A 176 8.38 8.99 14.96
C ARG A 176 8.39 9.03 16.50
N ASP A 177 7.55 9.88 17.09
CA ASP A 177 7.42 10.07 18.53
C ASP A 177 6.12 9.46 19.09
N ASP A 178 5.35 8.77 18.24
CA ASP A 178 4.03 8.27 18.59
C ASP A 178 4.10 6.87 19.21
N PRO A 179 3.71 6.66 20.48
CA PRO A 179 3.90 5.38 21.17
C PRO A 179 3.22 4.21 20.47
N GLN A 180 2.05 4.45 19.88
CA GLN A 180 1.34 3.43 19.14
C GLN A 180 2.07 3.07 17.84
N TYR A 181 2.60 4.07 17.13
CA TYR A 181 3.40 3.82 15.94
C TYR A 181 4.66 3.02 16.26
N LEU A 182 5.37 3.39 17.33
CA LEU A 182 6.60 2.73 17.78
C LEU A 182 6.34 1.26 18.12
N SER A 183 5.21 0.96 18.79
CA SER A 183 4.84 -0.41 19.15
C SER A 183 4.71 -1.38 17.96
N PHE A 184 4.55 -0.88 16.72
CA PHE A 184 4.52 -1.72 15.54
C PHE A 184 5.88 -2.36 15.19
N PHE A 185 6.98 -1.78 15.69
CA PHE A 185 8.35 -2.13 15.31
C PHE A 185 9.10 -2.90 16.41
N GLU A 186 8.40 -3.35 17.44
CA GLU A 186 8.94 -4.23 18.49
C GLU A 186 9.21 -5.67 17.99
N ASP A 187 8.69 -6.02 16.81
CA ASP A 187 8.79 -7.34 16.19
C ASP A 187 10.00 -7.41 15.22
N GLU A 188 11.01 -8.19 15.57
CA GLU A 188 12.24 -8.34 14.76
C GLU A 188 11.97 -8.95 13.38
N GLU A 189 10.97 -9.84 13.26
CA GLU A 189 10.63 -10.48 11.98
C GLU A 189 10.17 -9.43 10.94
N LEU A 190 9.50 -8.36 11.40
CA LEU A 190 9.11 -7.25 10.53
C LEU A 190 10.32 -6.57 9.91
N TRP A 191 11.37 -6.33 10.71
CA TRP A 191 12.61 -5.70 10.25
C TRP A 191 13.34 -6.58 9.24
N GLU A 192 13.38 -7.90 9.46
CA GLU A 192 13.99 -8.84 8.52
C GLU A 192 13.32 -8.79 7.15
N TYR A 193 11.98 -8.87 7.10
CA TYR A 193 11.23 -8.73 5.85
C TYR A 193 11.44 -7.37 5.20
N SER A 194 11.43 -6.30 5.99
CA SER A 194 11.66 -4.95 5.47
C SER A 194 13.05 -4.84 4.83
N ARG A 195 14.10 -5.34 5.48
CA ARG A 195 15.46 -5.35 4.92
C ARG A 195 15.55 -6.21 3.67
N ALA A 196 14.93 -7.39 3.67
CA ALA A 196 14.95 -8.29 2.52
C ALA A 196 14.30 -7.69 1.27
N ILE A 197 13.25 -6.86 1.43
CA ILE A 197 12.48 -6.31 0.31
C ILE A 197 12.95 -4.89 -0.07
N PHE A 198 13.38 -4.09 0.91
CA PHE A 198 13.65 -2.65 0.76
C PHE A 198 15.07 -2.23 1.16
N GLY A 199 15.97 -3.17 1.47
CA GLY A 199 17.31 -2.87 2.01
C GLY A 199 18.12 -1.88 1.17
N ASP A 200 18.03 -1.98 -0.17
CA ASP A 200 18.75 -1.08 -1.08
C ASP A 200 18.07 0.30 -1.27
N LEU A 201 16.89 0.50 -0.67
CA LEU A 201 16.03 1.66 -0.91
C LEU A 201 15.79 2.49 0.36
N ILE A 202 16.05 1.91 1.52
CA ILE A 202 15.75 2.50 2.82
C ILE A 202 16.95 2.27 3.74
N ASP A 203 17.41 3.36 4.34
CA ASP A 203 18.38 3.31 5.43
C ASP A 203 17.69 2.83 6.72
N HIS A 204 17.64 1.51 6.89
CA HIS A 204 17.00 0.88 8.05
C HIS A 204 17.73 1.23 9.36
N ASP A 205 19.04 1.47 9.32
CA ASP A 205 19.84 1.79 10.50
C ASP A 205 19.55 3.22 10.98
N SER A 206 19.43 4.17 10.04
CA SER A 206 18.95 5.53 10.33
C SER A 206 17.55 5.52 10.95
N ILE A 207 16.61 4.76 10.39
CA ILE A 207 15.25 4.65 10.94
C ILE A 207 15.30 4.02 12.33
N ALA A 208 15.99 2.89 12.51
CA ALA A 208 16.12 2.23 13.80
C ALA A 208 16.72 3.16 14.87
N SER A 209 17.77 3.92 14.52
CA SER A 209 18.38 4.87 15.45
C SER A 209 17.40 5.98 15.86
N THR A 210 16.57 6.45 14.92
CA THR A 210 15.56 7.49 15.15
C THR A 210 14.44 6.98 16.08
N LEU A 211 13.94 5.76 15.85
CA LEU A 211 12.88 5.18 16.67
C LEU A 211 13.38 4.80 18.08
N ASN A 212 14.59 4.21 18.19
CA ASN A 212 15.15 3.73 19.45
C ASN A 212 15.70 4.84 20.38
N SER A 213 16.24 5.93 19.82
CA SER A 213 16.80 7.04 20.61
C SER A 213 15.74 7.77 21.44
N ARG A 214 14.47 7.70 21.01
CA ARG A 214 13.36 8.46 21.59
C ARG A 214 12.44 7.66 22.50
N GLU A 215 12.33 6.33 22.31
CA GLU A 215 11.74 5.44 23.33
C GLU A 215 12.44 5.57 24.69
N LYS A 216 13.78 5.68 24.67
CA LYS A 216 14.58 5.88 25.89
C LYS A 216 14.29 7.23 26.56
N GLN A 217 14.03 8.28 25.79
CA GLN A 217 13.68 9.61 26.32
C GLN A 217 12.25 9.64 26.89
N SER A 218 11.28 8.99 26.24
CA SER A 218 9.90 8.91 26.74
C SER A 218 9.79 8.11 28.03
N ARG A 219 10.49 6.97 28.14
CA ARG A 219 10.52 6.17 29.39
C ARG A 219 11.25 6.89 30.53
N ALA A 220 12.26 7.70 30.22
CA ALA A 220 12.97 8.48 31.24
C ALA A 220 12.11 9.61 31.83
N LEU A 221 11.17 10.16 31.06
CA LEU A 221 10.23 11.19 31.52
C LEU A 221 9.03 10.63 32.30
N GLU A 222 8.62 9.38 32.06
CA GLU A 222 7.56 8.71 32.84
C GLU A 222 8.03 8.19 34.20
N LEU A 223 9.35 8.11 34.42
CA LEU A 223 9.97 7.63 35.65
C LEU A 223 10.53 8.77 36.54
N ALA A 224 10.35 10.03 36.13
CA ALA A 224 10.79 11.24 36.83
C ALA A 224 9.60 12.01 37.40
#